data_AF-A0A946P7N5-F1
#
_entry.id   AF-A0A946P7N5-F1
#
_cell.length_a   1.000
_cell.length_b   1.000
_cell.length_c   1.000
_cell.angle_alpha   90.00
_cell.angle_beta   90.00
_cell.angle_gamma   90.00
#
_symmetry.space_group_name_H-M   'P 1'
#
loop_
_entity.id
_entity.type
_entity.pdbx_description
1 polymer ?
#
loop_
_entity_poly.entity_id
_entity_poly.type
_entity_poly.pdbx_seq_one_letter_code
_entity_poly.pdbx_strand_id
1 'polypeptide(L)' 'MRKGITEWIKGWKAKGWKNASRQPVKNRDLWERLDELCETHNIDWRWVKGHSGHLENERADALANRGIDELGEDRCDR' A
#
# COMPACT_ATOMS: atom_id res chain seq x y z
N MET A 1 -8.83 -5.47 -4.17
CA MET A 1 -7.55 -4.74 -4.23
C MET A 1 -6.51 -5.33 -5.21
N ARG A 2 -6.61 -6.58 -5.70
CA ARG A 2 -5.71 -7.15 -6.75
C ARG A 2 -5.46 -6.24 -7.94
N LYS A 3 -6.50 -5.55 -8.40
CA LYS A 3 -6.43 -4.68 -9.56
C LYS A 3 -5.63 -3.40 -9.35
N GLY A 4 -5.38 -2.97 -8.10
CA GLY A 4 -4.69 -1.70 -7.82
C GLY A 4 -3.26 -1.70 -8.38
N ILE A 5 -2.46 -2.67 -7.94
CA ILE A 5 -1.05 -2.79 -8.34
C ILE A 5 -0.90 -3.30 -9.77
N THR A 6 -1.67 -4.33 -10.15
CA THR A 6 -1.41 -5.01 -11.43
C THR A 6 -2.09 -4.34 -12.63
N GLU A 7 -3.21 -3.64 -12.42
CA GLU A 7 -4.02 -3.07 -13.51
C GLU A 7 -4.12 -1.54 -13.43
N TRP A 8 -4.29 -0.96 -12.23
CA TRP A 8 -4.57 0.48 -12.10
C TRP A 8 -3.31 1.33 -12.20
N ILE A 9 -2.18 0.91 -11.62
CA ILE A 9 -0.89 1.62 -11.74
C ILE A 9 -0.54 1.89 -13.20
N LYS A 10 -0.68 0.88 -14.06
CA LYS A 10 -0.39 1.02 -15.51
C LYS A 10 -1.28 2.07 -16.15
N GLY A 11 -2.58 2.04 -15.83
CA GLY A 11 -3.55 3.03 -16.32
C GLY A 11 -3.33 4.44 -15.77
N TRP A 12 -2.91 4.56 -14.51
CA TRP A 12 -2.59 5.85 -13.89
C TRP A 12 -1.31 6.44 -14.46
N LYS A 13 -0.25 5.64 -14.61
CA LYS A 13 1.02 6.04 -15.26
C LYS A 13 0.77 6.55 -16.67
N ALA A 14 -0.02 5.83 -17.47
CA ALA A 14 -0.41 6.24 -18.82
C ALA A 14 -1.23 7.55 -18.85
N LYS A 15 -1.99 7.84 -17.79
CA LYS A 15 -2.80 9.07 -17.65
C LYS A 15 -2.10 10.18 -16.86
N GLY A 16 -0.79 10.03 -16.58
CA GLY A 16 -0.02 11.01 -15.81
C GLY A 16 -0.50 11.16 -14.36
N TRP A 17 -0.82 10.04 -13.70
CA TRP A 17 -1.31 9.96 -12.32
C TRP A 17 -2.61 10.71 -12.04
N LYS A 18 -3.53 10.66 -13.01
CA LYS A 18 -4.87 11.24 -12.90
C LYS A 18 -5.96 10.18 -12.91
N ASN A 19 -6.99 10.41 -12.08
CA ASN A 19 -8.20 9.60 -12.05
C ASN A 19 -9.14 9.95 -13.24
N ALA A 20 -10.27 9.27 -13.33
CA ALA A 20 -11.26 9.50 -14.40
C ALA A 20 -11.80 10.95 -14.43
N SER A 21 -11.84 11.61 -13.28
CA SER A 21 -12.23 13.02 -13.13
C SER A 21 -11.08 14.00 -13.38
N ARG A 22 -9.94 13.54 -13.93
CA ARG A 22 -8.72 14.32 -14.19
C ARG A 22 -8.03 14.91 -12.95
N GLN A 23 -8.42 14.47 -11.76
CA GLN A 23 -7.78 14.87 -10.52
C GLN A 23 -6.61 13.93 -10.20
N PRO A 24 -5.61 14.38 -9.43
CA PRO A 24 -4.54 13.51 -8.95
C PRO A 24 -5.10 12.27 -8.23
N VAL A 25 -4.46 11.12 -8.43
CA VAL A 25 -4.81 9.91 -7.68
C VAL A 25 -4.48 10.12 -6.20
N LYS A 26 -5.35 9.62 -5.32
CA LYS A 26 -5.14 9.69 -3.88
C LYS A 26 -3.88 8.87 -3.50
N ASN A 27 -3.04 9.41 -2.64
CA ASN A 27 -1.76 8.81 -2.22
C ASN A 27 -0.79 8.55 -3.38
N ARG A 28 -0.77 9.45 -4.37
CA ARG A 28 0.09 9.35 -5.57
C ARG A 28 1.55 9.11 -5.22
N ASP A 29 2.06 9.85 -4.24
CA ASP A 29 3.43 9.78 -3.74
C ASP A 29 3.81 8.36 -3.27
N LEU A 30 2.92 7.70 -2.52
CA LEU A 30 3.14 6.32 -2.07
C LEU A 30 3.10 5.34 -3.24
N TRP A 31 2.20 5.57 -4.20
CA TRP A 31 2.08 4.71 -5.39
C TRP A 31 3.26 4.84 -6.34
N GLU A 32 3.77 6.05 -6.57
CA GLU A 32 4.98 6.29 -7.38
C GLU A 32 6.18 5.58 -6.77
N ARG A 33 6.38 5.73 -5.45
CA ARG A 33 7.48 5.06 -4.75
C ARG A 33 7.36 3.54 -4.77
N LEU A 34 6.13 3.02 -4.68
CA LEU A 34 5.90 1.58 -4.81
C LEU A 34 6.20 1.09 -6.24
N ASP A 35 5.79 1.83 -7.27
CA ASP A 35 6.04 1.49 -8.68
C ASP A 35 7.56 1.40 -8.97
N GLU A 36 8.34 2.37 -8.52
CA GLU A 36 9.81 2.38 -8.66
C GLU A 36 10.47 1.13 -8.02
N LEU A 37 10.00 0.75 -6.83
CA LEU A 37 10.49 -0.45 -6.16
C LEU A 37 10.07 -1.74 -6.87
N CYS A 38 8.87 -1.75 -7.46
CA CYS A 38 8.36 -2.87 -8.26
C CYS A 38 9.10 -3.03 -9.59
N GLU A 39 9.61 -1.95 -10.19
CA GLU A 39 10.45 -2.03 -11.39
C GLU A 39 11.83 -2.64 -11.09
N THR A 40 12.31 -2.47 -9.85
CA THR A 40 13.63 -2.96 -9.42
C THR A 40 13.62 -4.45 -9.02
N HIS A 41 12.50 -4.95 -8.48
CA HIS A 41 12.42 -6.29 -7.90
C HIS A 41 11.41 -7.17 -8.65
N ASN A 42 11.69 -8.47 -8.77
CA ASN A 42 10.72 -9.42 -9.27
C ASN A 42 9.74 -9.81 -8.15
N ILE A 43 8.55 -9.22 -8.14
CA ILE A 43 7.57 -9.38 -7.05
C ILE A 43 6.42 -10.32 -7.47
N ASP A 44 6.20 -11.37 -6.69
CA ASP A 44 5.02 -12.25 -6.80
C ASP A 44 3.94 -11.82 -5.79
N TRP A 45 2.86 -11.24 -6.31
CA TRP A 45 1.76 -10.70 -5.49
C TRP A 45 0.76 -11.79 -5.10
N ARG A 46 0.78 -12.20 -3.84
CA ARG A 46 -0.15 -13.20 -3.28
C ARG A 46 -1.23 -12.54 -2.45
N TRP A 47 -2.48 -12.69 -2.89
CA TRP A 47 -3.65 -12.19 -2.16
C TRP A 47 -4.13 -13.24 -1.18
N VAL A 48 -3.83 -13.03 0.10
CA VAL A 48 -4.35 -13.86 1.18
C VAL A 48 -5.71 -13.34 1.62
N LYS A 49 -6.66 -14.25 1.87
CA LYS A 49 -7.96 -13.87 2.44
C LYS A 49 -7.73 -13.49 3.90
N GLY A 50 -8.24 -12.34 4.33
CA GLY A 50 -8.25 -11.98 5.75
C GLY A 50 -9.04 -13.02 6.55
N HIS A 51 -8.55 -13.31 7.75
CA HIS A 51 -8.93 -14.37 8.69
C HIS A 51 -8.14 -15.68 8.56
N SER A 52 -7.04 -15.73 9.34
CA SER A 52 -6.50 -16.91 10.02
C SER A 52 -5.95 -18.02 9.13
N GLY A 53 -4.78 -17.78 8.53
CA GLY A 53 -4.02 -18.84 7.86
C GLY A 53 -2.52 -18.60 7.71
N HIS A 54 -2.06 -17.35 7.75
CA HIS A 54 -0.63 -17.02 7.56
C HIS A 54 -0.07 -16.30 8.77
N LEU A 55 0.76 -17.01 9.55
CA LEU A 55 1.43 -16.49 10.74
C LEU A 55 2.19 -15.19 10.45
N GLU A 56 2.79 -15.08 9.27
CA GLU A 56 3.53 -13.90 8.83
C GLU A 56 2.62 -12.69 8.62
N ASN A 57 1.42 -12.90 8.10
CA ASN A 57 0.44 -11.82 7.92
C ASN A 57 -0.11 -11.34 9.27
N GLU A 58 -0.39 -12.26 10.19
CA GLU A 58 -0.81 -11.91 11.56
C GLU A 58 0.30 -11.15 12.30
N ARG A 59 1.58 -11.52 12.10
CA ARG A 59 2.72 -10.77 12.64
C ARG A 59 2.82 -9.37 12.06
N ALA A 60 2.63 -9.22 10.75
CA ALA A 60 2.63 -7.91 10.09
C ALA A 60 1.49 -7.02 10.61
N ASP A 61 0.29 -7.59 10.82
CA ASP A 61 -0.86 -6.89 11.40
C ASP A 61 -0.56 -6.43 12.84
N ALA A 62 -0.04 -7.31 13.69
CA ALA A 62 0.35 -6.97 15.05
C ALA A 62 1.41 -5.86 15.12
N LEU A 63 2.40 -5.87 14.21
CA LEU A 63 3.40 -4.81 14.10
C LEU A 63 2.80 -3.49 13.63
N ALA A 64 1.87 -3.52 12.68
CA ALA A 64 1.18 -2.32 12.22
C ALA A 64 0.32 -1.68 13.33
N ASN A 65 -0.40 -2.50 14.11
CA ASN A 65 -1.17 -2.03 15.25
C ASN A 65 -0.28 -1.41 16.33
N ARG A 66 0.83 -2.08 16.68
CA ARG A 66 1.81 -1.52 17.63
C ARG A 66 2.35 -0.17 17.17
N GLY A 67 2.68 -0.03 15.88
CA GLY A 67 3.17 1.24 15.36
C GLY A 67 2.16 2.39 15.52
N ILE A 68 0.86 2.11 15.44
CA ILE A 68 -0.19 3.10 15.73
C ILE A 68 -0.28 3.41 17.22
N ASP A 69 -0.17 2.40 18.08
CA ASP A 69 -0.21 2.57 19.53
C ASP A 69 0.96 3.46 20.00
N GLU A 70 2.18 3.17 19.53
CA GLU A 70 3.39 3.97 19.83
C GLU A 70 3.30 5.41 19.30
N LEU A 71 2.76 5.61 18.08
CA LEU A 71 2.47 6.95 17.55
C LEU A 71 1.35 7.69 18.31
N GLY A 72 0.49 6.94 19.00
CA GLY A 72 -0.56 7.48 19.86
C GLY A 72 -0.01 8.01 21.17
N GLU A 73 0.93 7.28 21.78
CA GLU A 73 1.59 7.65 23.04
C GLU A 73 2.50 8.87 22.87
N ASP A 74 3.26 8.97 21.77
CA ASP A 74 4.09 10.14 21.45
C ASP A 74 3.32 11.46 21.28
N ARG A 75 1.99 11.40 21.13
CA ARG A 75 1.12 12.59 21.04
C ARG A 75 0.50 13.00 22.37
N CYS A 76 0.64 12.20 23.43
CA CYS A 76 0.14 12.53 24.77
C CYS A 76 1.18 13.25 25.65
N ASP A 77 2.45 13.25 25.26
CA ASP A 77 3.56 13.88 26.00
C ASP A 77 4.06 15.21 25.38
N ARG A 78 3.22 15.91 24.60
CA ARG A 78 3.54 17.26 24.09
C ARG A 78 2.42 18.28 24.31
#